data_AF-A0A363RNW9-F1
#
_entry.id   AF-A0A363RNW9-F1
#
_cell.length_a   1.000
_cell.length_b   1.000
_cell.length_c   1.000
_cell.angle_alpha   90.00
_cell.angle_beta   90.00
_cell.angle_gamma   90.00
#
_symmetry.space_group_name_H-M   'P 1'
#
loop_
_entity.id
_entity.type
_entity.pdbx_description
1 polymer ?
#
loop_
_entity_poly.entity_id
_entity_poly.type
_entity_poly.pdbx_seq_one_letter_code
_entity_poly.pdbx_strand_id
1 'polypeptide(L)'
;MNTVTVLVLLAATGLAHAASGKTSNAQERTQARAQITLERKDSEARLANNEKICYQHFAVTDCLQKVRRQYNTEERALRQRELAINAQERDEKTANQRDARANKQSDFERKHPTLDGGALNQPDLEQRQKEHDEQAAQRSSHAPKRNAESIAEQQQRREQDAARRATSQAGKVDSKQRTLQRHNEDRADSISEAQEEYDAKQEAAQRKLEAHEKRMKEQEGKRKAAPLPVPQ
;
A
#
# COMPACT_ATOMS: atom_id res chain seq x y z
N MET A 1 -5.69 37.07 -62.20
CA MET A 1 -5.53 38.41 -61.58
C MET A 1 -6.76 38.61 -60.71
N ASN A 2 -6.74 38.69 -59.38
CA ASN A 2 -5.70 38.96 -58.40
C ASN A 2 -6.01 38.21 -57.09
N THR A 3 -5.02 37.50 -56.58
CA THR A 3 -4.93 36.96 -55.22
C THR A 3 -4.36 38.02 -54.29
N VAL A 4 -5.14 39.01 -53.87
CA VAL A 4 -4.70 39.97 -52.84
C VAL A 4 -5.88 40.46 -52.00
N THR A 5 -6.34 39.64 -51.06
CA THR A 5 -7.13 40.08 -49.89
C THR A 5 -7.09 39.03 -48.79
N VAL A 6 -5.89 38.59 -48.44
CA VAL A 6 -5.61 37.84 -47.21
C VAL A 6 -4.46 38.53 -46.50
N LEU A 7 -4.77 39.55 -45.71
CA LEU A 7 -3.96 40.04 -44.59
C LEU A 7 -4.78 41.15 -43.90
N VAL A 8 -4.54 41.37 -42.60
CA VAL A 8 -5.12 42.42 -41.74
C VAL A 8 -6.33 41.99 -40.87
N LEU A 9 -6.28 40.80 -40.25
CA LEU A 9 -7.04 40.54 -39.01
C LEU A 9 -6.40 39.45 -38.13
N LEU A 10 -5.07 39.51 -37.97
CA LEU A 10 -4.28 38.55 -37.17
C LEU A 10 -3.25 39.26 -36.28
N ALA A 11 -3.67 40.30 -35.57
CA ALA A 11 -2.80 41.03 -34.65
C ALA A 11 -3.57 41.52 -33.41
N ALA A 12 -4.16 40.60 -32.63
CA ALA A 12 -4.69 40.93 -31.30
C ALA A 12 -4.84 39.71 -30.36
N THR A 13 -3.92 38.74 -30.39
CA THR A 13 -3.89 37.65 -29.40
C THR A 13 -2.45 37.37 -28.98
N GLY A 14 -1.85 38.30 -28.22
CA GLY A 14 -0.42 38.24 -27.95
C GLY A 14 0.02 38.76 -26.58
N LEU A 15 -0.84 38.76 -25.54
CA LEU A 15 -0.41 39.02 -24.16
C LEU A 15 -1.30 38.29 -23.16
N ALA A 16 -1.25 36.95 -23.13
CA ALA A 16 -1.88 36.16 -22.05
C ALA A 16 -1.20 34.81 -21.74
N HIS A 17 -0.06 34.47 -22.37
CA HIS A 17 0.54 33.14 -22.24
C HIS A 17 1.53 32.94 -21.08
N ALA A 18 1.92 33.99 -20.34
CA ALA A 18 2.90 33.85 -19.27
C ALA A 18 2.33 33.24 -17.97
N ALA A 19 1.03 33.44 -17.69
CA ALA A 19 0.37 32.88 -16.50
C ALA A 19 -0.23 31.47 -16.73
N SER A 20 -0.48 31.10 -17.99
CA SER A 20 -1.07 29.79 -18.35
C SER A 20 -0.08 28.61 -18.27
N GLY A 21 1.22 28.85 -18.40
CA GLY A 21 2.22 27.77 -18.42
C GLY A 21 2.40 27.03 -17.09
N LYS A 22 2.32 27.75 -15.95
CA LYS A 22 2.46 27.14 -14.61
C LYS A 22 1.24 26.32 -14.20
N THR A 23 0.03 26.77 -14.56
CA THR A 23 -1.22 26.05 -14.25
C THR A 23 -1.40 24.83 -15.18
N SER A 24 -1.01 24.92 -16.45
CA SER A 24 -1.00 23.79 -17.39
C SER A 24 -0.15 22.64 -16.87
N ASN A 25 1.08 22.92 -16.42
CA ASN A 25 2.01 21.90 -15.95
C ASN A 25 1.53 21.19 -14.67
N ALA A 26 0.95 21.94 -13.73
CA ALA A 26 0.38 21.35 -12.51
C ALA A 26 -0.85 20.47 -12.80
N GLN A 27 -1.68 20.87 -13.77
CA GLN A 27 -2.85 20.10 -14.19
C GLN A 27 -2.46 18.82 -14.96
N GLU A 28 -1.48 18.91 -15.87
CA GLU A 28 -0.91 17.76 -16.57
C GLU A 28 -0.35 16.72 -15.60
N ARG A 29 0.39 17.15 -14.56
CA ARG A 29 0.89 16.23 -13.52
C ARG A 29 -0.23 15.58 -12.72
N THR A 30 -1.28 16.32 -12.39
CA THR A 30 -2.46 15.76 -11.70
C THR A 30 -3.14 14.70 -12.55
N GLN A 31 -3.31 14.96 -13.85
CA GLN A 31 -3.86 13.99 -14.80
C GLN A 31 -2.97 12.75 -14.93
N ALA A 32 -1.64 12.94 -15.04
CA ALA A 32 -0.69 11.83 -15.11
C ALA A 32 -0.74 10.94 -13.84
N ARG A 33 -0.86 11.53 -12.65
CA ARG A 33 -1.03 10.78 -11.38
C ARG A 33 -2.36 10.01 -11.36
N ALA A 34 -3.43 10.60 -11.87
CA ALA A 34 -4.71 9.92 -11.99
C ALA A 34 -4.62 8.72 -12.94
N GLN A 35 -3.96 8.87 -14.09
CA GLN A 35 -3.71 7.78 -15.04
C GLN A 35 -2.89 6.65 -14.41
N ILE A 36 -1.79 6.97 -13.72
CA ILE A 36 -0.97 5.99 -12.99
C ILE A 36 -1.82 5.22 -11.96
N THR A 37 -2.73 5.90 -11.27
CA THR A 37 -3.63 5.25 -10.30
C THR A 37 -4.62 4.30 -10.96
N LEU A 38 -5.17 4.68 -12.12
CA LEU A 38 -6.06 3.81 -12.89
C LEU A 38 -5.32 2.58 -13.44
N GLU A 39 -4.14 2.79 -14.02
CA GLU A 39 -3.29 1.70 -14.52
C GLU A 39 -2.89 0.74 -13.41
N ARG A 40 -2.57 1.24 -12.21
CA ARG A 40 -2.24 0.41 -11.05
C ARG A 40 -3.41 -0.48 -10.63
N LYS A 41 -4.62 0.07 -10.56
CA LYS A 41 -5.84 -0.71 -10.25
C LYS A 41 -6.12 -1.79 -11.29
N ASP A 42 -5.90 -1.48 -12.56
CA ASP A 42 -6.07 -2.42 -13.66
C ASP A 42 -5.01 -3.54 -13.62
N SER A 43 -3.74 -3.22 -13.35
CA SER A 43 -2.68 -4.22 -13.09
C SER A 43 -2.99 -5.10 -11.87
N GLU A 44 -3.52 -4.55 -10.78
CA GLU A 44 -3.94 -5.30 -9.61
C GLU A 44 -5.11 -6.25 -9.92
N ALA A 45 -6.11 -5.79 -10.68
CA ALA A 45 -7.23 -6.61 -11.11
C ALA A 45 -6.76 -7.77 -12.03
N ARG A 46 -5.85 -7.50 -12.96
CA ARG A 46 -5.22 -8.54 -13.80
C ARG A 46 -4.45 -9.54 -12.95
N LEU A 47 -3.65 -9.08 -11.98
CA LEU A 47 -2.93 -9.95 -11.05
C LEU A 47 -3.91 -10.90 -10.35
N ALA A 48 -4.97 -10.36 -9.74
CA ALA A 48 -5.95 -11.17 -9.01
C ALA A 48 -6.65 -12.20 -9.91
N ASN A 49 -7.01 -11.83 -11.14
CA ASN A 49 -7.60 -12.77 -12.09
C ASN A 49 -6.60 -13.86 -12.54
N ASN A 50 -5.36 -13.49 -12.82
CA ASN A 50 -4.32 -14.42 -13.22
C ASN A 50 -3.93 -15.38 -12.09
N GLU A 51 -3.91 -14.92 -10.84
CA GLU A 51 -3.69 -15.79 -9.68
C GLU A 51 -4.82 -16.83 -9.55
N LYS A 52 -6.09 -16.45 -9.76
CA LYS A 52 -7.22 -17.41 -9.80
C LYS A 52 -7.05 -18.47 -10.89
N ILE A 53 -6.56 -18.09 -12.06
CA ILE A 53 -6.27 -19.03 -13.15
C ILE A 53 -5.13 -19.97 -12.74
N CYS A 54 -4.06 -19.45 -12.12
CA CYS A 54 -2.94 -20.27 -11.68
C CYS A 54 -3.33 -21.38 -10.70
N TYR A 55 -4.30 -21.13 -9.81
CA TYR A 55 -4.79 -22.15 -8.88
C TYR A 55 -5.54 -23.31 -9.56
N GLN A 56 -5.92 -23.17 -10.83
CA GLN A 56 -6.55 -24.25 -11.62
C GLN A 56 -5.50 -25.12 -12.35
N HIS A 57 -4.23 -24.70 -12.39
CA HIS A 57 -3.17 -25.43 -13.05
C HIS A 57 -2.44 -26.39 -12.11
N PHE A 58 -1.82 -27.44 -12.65
CA PHE A 58 -1.02 -28.38 -11.87
C PHE A 58 0.27 -27.73 -11.31
N ALA A 59 0.93 -26.88 -12.10
CA ALA A 59 2.17 -26.19 -11.72
C ALA A 59 1.88 -24.80 -11.08
N VAL A 60 1.05 -24.77 -10.03
CA VAL A 60 0.58 -23.53 -9.38
C VAL A 60 1.74 -22.61 -9.00
N THR A 61 2.79 -23.15 -8.38
CA THR A 61 3.91 -22.36 -7.87
C THR A 61 4.66 -21.61 -8.97
N ASP A 62 4.98 -22.27 -10.08
CA ASP A 62 5.69 -21.62 -11.20
C ASP A 62 4.79 -20.59 -11.89
N CYS A 63 3.50 -20.93 -12.09
CA CYS A 63 2.50 -20.00 -12.62
C CYS A 63 2.41 -18.73 -11.78
N LEU A 64 2.24 -18.84 -10.46
CA LEU A 64 2.17 -17.71 -9.55
C LEU A 64 3.46 -16.87 -9.58
N GLN A 65 4.63 -17.50 -9.62
CA GLN A 65 5.90 -16.78 -9.73
C GLN A 65 6.01 -15.99 -11.04
N LYS A 66 5.54 -16.55 -12.16
CA LYS A 66 5.54 -15.87 -13.45
C LYS A 66 4.60 -14.66 -13.44
N VAL A 67 3.37 -14.83 -12.98
CA VAL A 67 2.36 -13.76 -12.89
C VAL A 67 2.85 -12.63 -11.97
N ARG A 68 3.41 -12.96 -10.80
CA ARG A 68 3.97 -11.95 -9.88
C ARG A 68 5.17 -11.22 -10.46
N ARG A 69 6.03 -11.90 -11.23
CA ARG A 69 7.15 -11.26 -11.95
C ARG A 69 6.65 -10.26 -13.00
N GLN A 70 5.61 -10.61 -13.74
CA GLN A 70 4.98 -9.71 -14.71
C GLN A 70 4.40 -8.47 -14.01
N TYR A 71 3.56 -8.67 -12.98
CA TYR A 71 3.01 -7.57 -12.18
C TYR A 71 4.09 -6.65 -11.61
N ASN A 72 5.14 -7.21 -11.01
CA ASN A 72 6.25 -6.41 -10.46
C ASN A 72 6.99 -5.60 -11.51
N THR A 73 7.02 -6.06 -12.77
CA THR A 73 7.64 -5.33 -13.88
C THR A 73 6.78 -4.13 -14.29
N GLU A 74 5.46 -4.34 -14.42
CA GLU A 74 4.49 -3.28 -14.69
C GLU A 74 4.49 -2.21 -13.57
N GLU A 75 4.44 -2.64 -12.31
CA GLU A 75 4.41 -1.74 -11.16
C GLU A 75 5.73 -0.95 -11.01
N ARG A 76 6.88 -1.54 -11.37
CA ARG A 76 8.14 -0.78 -11.43
C ARG A 76 8.08 0.30 -12.50
N ALA A 77 7.54 0.03 -13.68
CA ALA A 77 7.41 1.03 -14.74
C ALA A 77 6.48 2.19 -14.33
N LEU A 78 5.36 1.88 -13.66
CA LEU A 78 4.47 2.88 -13.04
C LEU A 78 5.22 3.73 -12.00
N ARG A 79 5.97 3.08 -11.11
CA ARG A 79 6.76 3.78 -10.09
C ARG A 79 7.82 4.70 -10.68
N GLN A 80 8.49 4.31 -11.77
CA GLN A 80 9.48 5.17 -12.43
C GLN A 80 8.82 6.44 -13.01
N ARG A 81 7.64 6.32 -13.62
CA ARG A 81 6.86 7.49 -14.09
C ARG A 81 6.46 8.41 -12.93
N GLU A 82 6.00 7.84 -11.81
CA GLU A 82 5.66 8.61 -10.62
C GLU A 82 6.87 9.33 -10.00
N LEU A 83 8.03 8.67 -9.95
CA LEU A 83 9.28 9.26 -9.48
C LEU A 83 9.75 10.42 -10.38
N ALA A 84 9.58 10.31 -11.70
CA ALA A 84 9.90 11.39 -12.62
C ALA A 84 9.02 12.63 -12.37
N ILE A 85 7.72 12.45 -12.16
CA ILE A 85 6.80 13.55 -11.79
C ILE A 85 7.25 14.18 -10.46
N ASN A 86 7.59 13.38 -9.46
CA ASN A 86 8.07 13.87 -8.16
C ASN A 86 9.43 14.58 -8.26
N ALA A 87 10.29 14.21 -9.21
CA ALA A 87 11.55 14.89 -9.46
C ALA A 87 11.31 16.28 -10.06
N GLN A 88 10.47 16.37 -11.10
CA GLN A 88 10.07 17.64 -11.72
C GLN A 88 9.48 18.61 -10.69
N GLU A 89 8.60 18.12 -9.80
CA GLU A 89 8.00 18.96 -8.76
C GLU A 89 9.03 19.47 -7.74
N ARG A 90 10.04 18.66 -7.41
CA ARG A 90 11.15 19.08 -6.54
C ARG A 90 12.01 20.14 -7.20
N ASP A 91 12.29 20.00 -8.49
CA ASP A 91 13.08 20.97 -9.26
C ASP A 91 12.34 22.31 -9.36
N GLU A 92 11.04 22.29 -9.69
CA GLU A 92 10.20 23.49 -9.71
C GLU A 92 10.15 24.18 -8.34
N LYS A 93 9.97 23.40 -7.26
CA LYS A 93 9.93 23.95 -5.90
C LYS A 93 11.27 24.57 -5.51
N THR A 94 12.38 23.98 -5.95
CA THR A 94 13.73 24.49 -5.70
C THR A 94 13.99 25.77 -6.50
N ALA A 95 13.59 25.81 -7.77
CA ALA A 95 13.68 26.99 -8.62
C ALA A 95 12.85 28.15 -8.03
N ASN A 96 11.58 27.91 -7.69
CA ASN A 96 10.72 28.93 -7.09
C ASN A 96 11.29 29.47 -5.76
N GLN A 97 11.93 28.62 -4.94
CA GLN A 97 12.60 29.07 -3.72
C GLN A 97 13.84 29.91 -4.01
N ARG A 98 14.62 29.55 -5.03
CA ARG A 98 15.78 30.33 -5.48
C ARG A 98 15.36 31.71 -5.95
N ASP A 99 14.33 31.78 -6.79
CA ASP A 99 13.78 33.03 -7.30
C ASP A 99 13.23 33.89 -6.14
N ALA A 100 12.50 33.29 -5.19
CA ALA A 100 12.00 34.01 -4.02
C ALA A 100 13.13 34.58 -3.15
N ARG A 101 14.26 33.86 -3.01
CA ARG A 101 15.44 34.35 -2.28
C ARG A 101 16.14 35.47 -3.04
N ALA A 102 16.33 35.31 -4.34
CA ALA A 102 16.93 36.33 -5.20
C ALA A 102 16.11 37.63 -5.21
N ASN A 103 14.79 37.52 -5.31
CA ASN A 103 13.89 38.67 -5.24
C ASN A 103 13.99 39.36 -3.88
N LYS A 104 13.94 38.61 -2.77
CA LYS A 104 14.13 39.18 -1.42
C LYS A 104 15.47 39.89 -1.26
N GLN A 105 16.54 39.31 -1.83
CA GLN A 105 17.85 39.92 -1.80
C GLN A 105 17.88 41.22 -2.62
N SER A 106 17.34 41.21 -3.85
CA SER A 106 17.24 42.40 -4.69
C SER A 106 16.35 43.49 -4.07
N ASP A 107 15.26 43.11 -3.39
CA ASP A 107 14.39 44.03 -2.67
C ASP A 107 15.11 44.64 -1.46
N PHE A 108 15.95 43.84 -0.77
CA PHE A 108 16.78 44.32 0.33
C PHE A 108 17.84 45.30 -0.18
N GLU A 109 18.57 44.97 -1.25
CA GLU A 109 19.57 45.83 -1.89
C GLU A 109 18.93 47.13 -2.41
N ARG A 110 17.75 47.08 -3.03
CA ARG A 110 17.01 48.26 -3.49
C ARG A 110 16.57 49.17 -2.33
N LYS A 111 16.17 48.59 -1.20
CA LYS A 111 15.76 49.36 0.00
C LYS A 111 16.95 49.90 0.78
N HIS A 112 18.12 49.29 0.64
CA HIS A 112 19.35 49.68 1.32
C HIS A 112 20.52 49.84 0.34
N PRO A 113 20.45 50.80 -0.61
CA PRO A 113 21.46 50.97 -1.67
C PRO A 113 22.82 51.44 -1.15
N THR A 114 22.93 51.89 0.10
CA THR A 114 24.15 52.45 0.70
C THR A 114 24.91 51.49 1.61
N LEU A 115 24.60 50.19 1.59
CA LEU A 115 25.43 49.18 2.26
C LEU A 115 26.60 48.75 1.35
N ASP A 116 27.30 49.72 0.78
CA ASP A 116 28.67 49.47 0.29
C ASP A 116 29.54 49.13 1.50
N GLY A 117 30.24 48.00 1.40
CA GLY A 117 30.96 47.40 2.51
C GLY A 117 31.86 48.37 3.27
N GLY A 118 31.71 48.39 4.59
CA GLY A 118 32.80 48.76 5.48
C GLY A 118 32.75 50.13 6.17
N ALA A 119 31.60 50.81 6.24
CA ALA A 119 31.48 52.02 7.08
C ALA A 119 30.15 52.11 7.83
N LEU A 120 29.83 51.09 8.63
CA LEU A 120 28.90 51.29 9.74
C LEU A 120 29.67 51.98 10.87
N ASN A 121 29.11 53.04 11.43
CA ASN A 121 29.62 53.71 12.63
C ASN A 121 30.10 52.66 13.65
N GLN A 122 31.39 52.63 13.96
CA GLN A 122 31.97 51.74 14.97
C GLN A 122 31.18 51.68 16.30
N PRO A 123 30.64 52.79 16.85
CA PRO A 123 29.84 52.71 18.07
C PRO A 123 28.50 51.96 17.89
N ASP A 124 27.90 51.99 16.71
CA ASP A 124 26.65 51.29 16.40
C ASP A 124 26.88 49.79 16.15
N LEU A 125 28.06 49.41 15.64
CA LEU A 125 28.47 48.01 15.56
C LEU A 125 28.68 47.38 16.93
N GLU A 126 29.36 48.09 17.86
CA GLU A 126 29.54 47.60 19.22
C GLU A 126 28.21 47.46 19.97
N GLN A 127 27.28 48.40 19.78
CA GLN A 127 25.96 48.32 20.40
C GLN A 127 25.14 47.15 19.83
N ARG A 128 25.15 46.97 18.51
CA ARG A 128 24.49 45.85 17.82
C ARG A 128 25.13 44.49 18.17
N GLN A 129 26.45 44.47 18.39
CA GLN A 129 27.18 43.30 18.88
C GLN A 129 26.76 42.97 20.31
N LYS A 130 26.67 43.98 21.19
CA LYS A 130 26.16 43.81 22.57
C LYS A 130 24.72 43.31 22.59
N GLU A 131 23.83 43.88 21.77
CA GLU A 131 22.45 43.40 21.64
C GLU A 131 22.38 41.96 21.12
N HIS A 132 23.25 41.60 20.17
CA HIS A 132 23.35 40.23 19.66
C HIS A 132 23.88 39.27 20.71
N ASP A 133 24.88 39.67 21.49
CA ASP A 133 25.47 38.89 22.57
C ASP A 133 24.51 38.75 23.76
N GLU A 134 23.73 39.79 24.07
CA GLU A 134 22.64 39.75 25.05
C GLU A 134 21.49 38.86 24.58
N GLN A 135 21.08 38.95 23.30
CA GLN A 135 20.10 38.02 22.74
C GLN A 135 20.62 36.58 22.73
N ALA A 136 21.90 36.37 22.43
CA ALA A 136 22.54 35.06 22.47
C ALA A 136 22.57 34.52 23.91
N ALA A 137 22.88 35.36 24.90
CA ALA A 137 22.86 35.02 26.33
C ALA A 137 21.44 34.72 26.84
N GLN A 138 20.43 35.48 26.39
CA GLN A 138 19.03 35.19 26.68
C GLN A 138 18.57 33.88 26.03
N ARG A 139 19.00 33.61 24.79
CA ARG A 139 18.68 32.34 24.11
C ARG A 139 19.37 31.16 24.76
N SER A 140 20.63 31.30 25.21
CA SER A 140 21.40 30.24 25.86
C SER A 140 20.87 29.93 27.26
N SER A 141 20.37 30.92 28.01
CA SER A 141 19.73 30.69 29.31
C SER A 141 18.40 29.94 29.20
N HIS A 142 17.64 30.15 28.11
CA HIS A 142 16.38 29.45 27.85
C HIS A 142 16.55 28.17 27.02
N ALA A 143 17.73 27.91 26.45
CA ALA A 143 18.04 26.71 25.68
C ALA A 143 17.94 25.40 26.50
N PRO A 144 18.52 25.27 27.71
CA PRO A 144 18.46 24.01 28.47
C PRO A 144 17.02 23.65 28.86
N LYS A 145 16.19 24.64 29.23
CA LYS A 145 14.78 24.41 29.56
C LYS A 145 13.98 23.94 28.34
N ARG A 146 14.11 24.62 27.20
CA ARG A 146 13.44 24.21 25.95
C ARG A 146 13.91 22.83 25.47
N ASN A 147 15.21 22.54 25.59
CA ASN A 147 15.74 21.23 25.25
C ASN A 147 15.17 20.16 26.18
N ALA A 148 15.16 20.38 27.50
CA ALA A 148 14.58 19.44 28.46
C ALA A 148 13.08 19.21 28.21
N GLU A 149 12.30 20.26 27.94
CA GLU A 149 10.89 20.15 27.57
C GLU A 149 10.69 19.35 26.28
N SER A 150 11.50 19.62 25.25
CA SER A 150 11.41 18.88 23.98
C SER A 150 11.76 17.40 24.12
N ILE A 151 12.74 17.06 24.97
CA ILE A 151 13.14 15.67 25.24
C ILE A 151 12.06 14.96 26.06
N ALA A 152 11.49 15.62 27.08
CA ALA A 152 10.39 15.09 27.87
C ALA A 152 9.14 14.83 26.99
N GLU A 153 8.78 15.77 26.13
CA GLU A 153 7.65 15.63 25.21
C GLU A 153 7.90 14.51 24.17
N GLN A 154 9.12 14.38 23.67
CA GLN A 154 9.50 13.28 22.79
C GLN A 154 9.46 11.93 23.50
N GLN A 155 9.88 11.87 24.77
CA GLN A 155 9.81 10.66 25.57
C GLN A 155 8.36 10.25 25.85
N GLN A 156 7.50 11.20 26.21
CA GLN A 156 6.08 10.94 26.42
C GLN A 156 5.39 10.44 25.14
N ARG A 157 5.72 11.01 23.97
CA ARG A 157 5.25 10.50 22.67
C ARG A 157 5.71 9.07 22.41
N ARG A 158 6.98 8.75 22.67
CA ARG A 158 7.52 7.39 22.52
C ARG A 158 6.82 6.39 23.44
N GLU A 159 6.54 6.76 24.67
CA GLU A 159 5.82 5.92 25.64
C GLU A 159 4.37 5.68 25.21
N GLN A 160 3.67 6.72 24.73
CA GLN A 160 2.31 6.57 24.19
C GLN A 160 2.29 5.68 22.95
N ASP A 161 3.24 5.85 22.03
CA ASP A 161 3.36 5.00 20.85
C ASP A 161 3.69 3.55 21.22
N ALA A 162 4.58 3.34 22.19
CA ALA A 162 4.91 2.02 22.71
C ALA A 162 3.67 1.35 23.34
N ALA A 163 2.90 2.09 24.14
CA ALA A 163 1.65 1.61 24.75
C ALA A 163 0.61 1.24 23.67
N ARG A 164 0.43 2.08 22.65
CA ARG A 164 -0.47 1.80 21.51
C ARG A 164 -0.04 0.56 20.72
N ARG A 165 1.26 0.36 20.54
CA ARG A 165 1.79 -0.85 19.89
C ARG A 165 1.56 -2.09 20.75
N ALA A 166 1.79 -1.99 22.06
CA ALA A 166 1.56 -3.09 22.99
C ALA A 166 0.09 -3.54 23.01
N THR A 167 -0.85 -2.58 23.07
CA THR A 167 -2.30 -2.91 23.03
C THR A 167 -2.71 -3.50 21.69
N SER A 168 -2.21 -2.95 20.58
CA SER A 168 -2.46 -3.51 19.24
C SER A 168 -1.91 -4.94 19.09
N GLN A 169 -0.71 -5.21 19.61
CA GLN A 169 -0.12 -6.54 19.58
C GLN A 169 -0.88 -7.53 20.46
N ALA A 170 -1.27 -7.12 21.67
CA ALA A 170 -2.09 -7.94 22.56
C ALA A 170 -3.43 -8.34 21.90
N GLY A 171 -4.11 -7.40 21.24
CA GLY A 171 -5.33 -7.69 20.49
C GLY A 171 -5.13 -8.67 19.32
N LYS A 172 -4.01 -8.56 18.59
CA LYS A 172 -3.67 -9.51 17.52
C LYS A 172 -3.41 -10.91 18.07
N VAL A 173 -2.67 -11.03 19.17
CA VAL A 173 -2.41 -12.32 19.81
C VAL A 173 -3.70 -12.96 20.31
N ASP A 174 -4.58 -12.20 20.98
CA ASP A 174 -5.88 -12.71 21.43
C ASP A 174 -6.74 -13.18 20.25
N SER A 175 -6.83 -12.39 19.17
CA SER A 175 -7.58 -12.79 17.97
C SER A 175 -7.04 -14.08 17.33
N LYS A 176 -5.71 -14.25 17.30
CA LYS A 176 -5.05 -15.45 16.78
C LYS A 176 -5.31 -16.65 17.67
N GLN A 177 -5.24 -16.47 19.00
CA GLN A 177 -5.55 -17.49 19.99
C GLN A 177 -6.98 -18.00 19.82
N ARG A 178 -7.97 -17.09 19.72
CA ARG A 178 -9.38 -17.46 19.51
C ARG A 178 -9.60 -18.20 18.20
N THR A 179 -8.91 -17.79 17.13
CA THR A 179 -9.01 -18.47 15.83
C THR A 179 -8.44 -19.89 15.89
N LEU A 180 -7.28 -20.06 16.54
CA LEU A 180 -6.68 -21.38 16.76
C LEU A 180 -7.57 -22.27 17.62
N GLN A 181 -8.19 -21.72 18.65
CA GLN A 181 -9.10 -22.46 19.51
C GLN A 181 -10.31 -22.98 18.73
N ARG A 182 -10.97 -22.12 17.93
CA ARG A 182 -12.07 -22.55 17.04
C ARG A 182 -11.65 -23.65 16.07
N HIS A 183 -10.50 -23.49 15.40
CA HIS A 183 -10.01 -24.52 14.47
C HIS A 183 -9.73 -25.85 15.18
N ASN A 184 -9.26 -25.82 16.43
CA ASN A 184 -9.04 -27.03 17.21
C ASN A 184 -10.36 -27.69 17.63
N GLU A 185 -11.38 -26.90 17.98
CA GLU A 185 -12.74 -27.36 18.28
C GLU A 185 -13.37 -27.99 17.02
N ASP A 186 -13.37 -27.27 15.89
CA ASP A 186 -13.88 -27.78 14.60
C ASP A 186 -13.16 -29.08 14.18
N ARG A 187 -11.84 -29.16 14.42
CA ARG A 187 -11.06 -30.37 14.14
C ARG A 187 -11.49 -31.51 15.07
N ALA A 188 -11.72 -31.27 16.35
CA ALA A 188 -12.18 -32.29 17.28
C ALA A 188 -13.56 -32.83 16.88
N ASP A 189 -14.48 -31.94 16.52
CA ASP A 189 -15.81 -32.31 16.04
C ASP A 189 -15.74 -33.14 14.75
N SER A 190 -14.90 -32.72 13.78
CA SER A 190 -14.70 -33.48 12.54
C SER A 190 -14.12 -34.89 12.76
N ILE A 191 -13.26 -35.04 13.77
CA ILE A 191 -12.70 -36.34 14.13
C ILE A 191 -13.78 -37.22 14.76
N SER A 192 -14.61 -36.67 15.65
CA SER A 192 -15.73 -37.39 16.25
C SER A 192 -16.71 -37.88 15.19
N GLU A 193 -17.13 -37.00 14.27
CA GLU A 193 -18.05 -37.35 13.19
C GLU A 193 -17.46 -38.43 12.27
N ALA A 194 -16.18 -38.34 11.93
CA ALA A 194 -15.50 -39.35 11.11
C ALA A 194 -15.42 -40.72 11.81
N GLN A 195 -15.28 -40.74 13.14
CA GLN A 195 -15.29 -41.98 13.93
C GLN A 195 -16.69 -42.61 13.92
N GLU A 196 -17.74 -41.83 14.16
CA GLU A 196 -19.13 -42.30 14.10
C GLU A 196 -19.48 -42.85 12.71
N GLU A 197 -19.08 -42.16 11.64
CA GLU A 197 -19.32 -42.64 10.27
C GLU A 197 -18.56 -43.94 9.97
N TYR A 198 -17.33 -44.07 10.48
CA TYR A 198 -16.55 -45.29 10.36
C TYR A 198 -17.22 -46.47 11.07
N ASP A 199 -17.64 -46.27 12.32
CA ASP A 199 -18.30 -47.31 13.12
C ASP A 199 -19.64 -47.73 12.48
N ALA A 200 -20.43 -46.76 12.01
CA ALA A 200 -21.67 -47.04 11.28
C ALA A 200 -21.43 -47.86 9.99
N LYS A 201 -20.34 -47.57 9.26
CA LYS A 201 -19.95 -48.37 8.08
C LYS A 201 -19.55 -49.80 8.46
N GLN A 202 -18.83 -49.99 9.57
CA GLN A 202 -18.46 -51.32 10.06
C GLN A 202 -19.69 -52.14 10.45
N GLU A 203 -20.62 -51.57 11.21
CA GLU A 203 -21.87 -52.23 11.58
C GLU A 203 -22.72 -52.57 10.34
N ALA A 204 -22.83 -51.66 9.38
CA ALA A 204 -23.57 -51.90 8.14
C ALA A 204 -22.93 -53.03 7.30
N ALA A 205 -21.59 -53.13 7.29
CA ALA A 205 -20.89 -54.22 6.62
C ALA A 205 -21.15 -55.56 7.31
N GLN A 206 -21.09 -55.62 8.64
CA GLN A 206 -21.40 -56.82 9.42
C GLN A 206 -22.84 -57.30 9.18
N ARG A 207 -23.82 -56.39 9.25
CA ARG A 207 -25.24 -56.71 8.96
C ARG A 207 -25.43 -57.26 7.55
N LYS A 208 -24.71 -56.75 6.56
CA LYS A 208 -24.76 -57.26 5.17
C LYS A 208 -24.21 -58.68 5.07
N LEU A 209 -23.12 -58.98 5.78
CA LEU A 209 -22.54 -60.33 5.82
C LEU A 209 -23.50 -61.32 6.51
N GLU A 210 -24.06 -60.96 7.66
CA GLU A 210 -25.04 -61.79 8.37
C GLU A 210 -26.30 -62.05 7.53
N ALA A 211 -26.83 -61.02 6.88
CA ALA A 211 -27.97 -61.16 5.98
C ALA A 211 -27.65 -62.05 4.77
N HIS A 212 -26.43 -61.94 4.23
CA HIS A 212 -25.97 -62.83 3.15
C HIS A 212 -25.88 -64.28 3.64
N GLU A 213 -25.27 -64.54 4.79
CA GLU A 213 -25.16 -65.87 5.37
C GLU A 213 -26.55 -66.50 5.63
N LYS A 214 -27.48 -65.72 6.18
CA LYS A 214 -28.86 -66.17 6.40
C LYS A 214 -29.55 -66.54 5.08
N ARG A 215 -29.41 -65.72 4.03
CA ARG A 215 -29.96 -66.03 2.69
C ARG A 215 -29.37 -67.31 2.11
N MET A 216 -28.06 -67.54 2.28
CA MET A 216 -27.41 -68.76 1.81
C MET A 216 -27.98 -70.00 2.53
N LYS A 217 -28.11 -69.97 3.86
CA LYS A 217 -28.71 -71.06 4.65
C LYS A 217 -30.16 -71.35 4.24
N GLU A 218 -30.97 -70.31 4.00
CA GLU A 218 -32.35 -70.47 3.52
C GLU A 218 -32.42 -71.08 2.11
N GLN A 219 -31.49 -70.76 1.22
CA GLN A 219 -31.42 -71.38 -0.12
C GLN A 219 -30.96 -72.84 -0.06
N GLU A 220 -30.00 -73.17 0.80
CA GLU A 220 -29.56 -74.56 1.00
C GLU A 220 -30.69 -75.45 1.54
N GLY A 221 -31.51 -74.92 2.46
CA GLY A 221 -32.71 -75.63 2.94
C GLY A 221 -33.76 -75.89 1.84
N LYS A 222 -33.84 -75.02 0.82
CA LYS A 222 -34.78 -75.14 -0.31
C LYS A 222 -34.28 -76.03 -1.45
N ARG A 223 -32.98 -76.31 -1.55
CA ARG A 223 -32.36 -77.04 -2.68
C ARG A 223 -32.44 -78.58 -2.61
N LYS A 224 -33.12 -79.16 -1.63
CA LYS A 224 -33.44 -80.60 -1.62
C LYS A 224 -34.74 -80.87 -2.41
N ALA A 225 -34.70 -80.69 -3.73
CA ALA A 225 -35.76 -81.21 -4.60
C ALA A 225 -35.51 -82.71 -4.85
N ALA A 226 -36.55 -83.53 -4.74
CA ALA A 226 -36.49 -84.96 -5.02
C ALA A 226 -36.02 -85.19 -6.48
N PRO A 227 -35.17 -86.20 -6.74
CA PRO A 227 -34.67 -86.47 -8.09
C PRO A 227 -35.84 -86.76 -9.03
N LEU A 228 -35.78 -86.21 -10.25
CA LEU A 228 -36.83 -86.41 -11.27
C LEU A 228 -37.03 -87.91 -11.53
N PRO A 229 -38.30 -88.38 -11.61
CA PRO A 229 -38.60 -89.77 -11.91
C PRO A 229 -38.06 -90.14 -13.30
N VAL A 230 -37.37 -91.28 -13.37
CA VAL A 230 -36.77 -91.79 -14.61
C VAL A 230 -37.88 -92.26 -15.56
N PRO A 231 -37.93 -91.80 -16.82
CA PRO A 231 -38.94 -92.24 -17.77
C PRO A 231 -38.75 -93.72 -18.13
N GLN A 232 -39.86 -94.47 -18.21
CA GLN A 232 -39.91 -95.89 -18.60
C GLN A 232 -39.72 -96.09 -20.10
#